data_AF-A0AAE1RS57-F1
#
_entry.id   AF-A0AAE1RS57-F1
#
_cell.length_a   1.000
_cell.length_b   1.000
_cell.length_c   1.000
_cell.angle_alpha   90.00
_cell.angle_beta   90.00
_cell.angle_gamma   90.00
#
_symmetry.space_group_name_H-M   'P 1'
#
loop_
_entity.id
_entity.type
_entity.pdbx_description
1 polymer ?
#
loop_
_entity_poly.entity_id
_entity_poly.type
_entity_poly.pdbx_seq_one_letter_code
_entity_poly.pdbx_strand_id
1 'polypeptide(L)' 'MALPVKKILKLPIRFIKAHLALLRIDVKDYDPSGEDEFAGQTCLPVTELRTGIRCVPLYNRRGDVYRSVNLLMRFDFTP' A
#
# COMPACT_ATOMS: atom_id res chain seq x y z
N MET A 1 -14.57 -17.75 0.44
CA MET A 1 -13.32 -18.06 -0.29
C MET A 1 -12.29 -17.03 0.16
N ALA A 2 -11.45 -17.39 1.14
CA ALA A 2 -10.50 -16.44 1.74
C ALA A 2 -9.36 -16.19 0.75
N LEU A 3 -9.30 -14.97 0.19
CA LEU A 3 -8.13 -14.53 -0.57
C LEU A 3 -6.91 -14.53 0.37
N PRO A 4 -5.71 -14.91 -0.12
CA PRO A 4 -4.55 -15.00 0.74
C PRO A 4 -4.20 -13.61 1.28
N VAL A 5 -4.34 -13.43 2.59
CA VAL A 5 -4.09 -12.18 3.36
C VAL A 5 -2.61 -11.76 3.34
N LYS A 6 -1.78 -12.39 2.50
CA LYS A 6 -0.34 -12.18 2.42
C LYS A 6 0.08 -12.12 0.95
N LYS A 7 -0.07 -10.95 0.32
CA LYS A 7 0.58 -10.64 -0.96
C LYS A 7 1.97 -10.08 -0.67
N ILE A 8 3.01 -10.84 -1.02
CA ILE A 8 4.38 -10.31 -1.08
C ILE A 8 4.56 -9.73 -2.47
N LEU A 9 4.56 -8.41 -2.56
CA LEU A 9 4.83 -7.69 -3.81
C LEU A 9 6.32 -7.38 -3.88
N LYS A 10 7.05 -8.10 -4.74
CA LYS A 10 8.40 -7.71 -5.15
C LYS A 10 8.26 -6.80 -6.36
N LEU A 11 8.35 -5.50 -6.14
CA LEU A 11 8.35 -4.52 -7.21
C LEU A 11 9.81 -4.22 -7.57
N PRO A 12 10.31 -4.61 -8.76
CA PRO A 12 11.65 -4.24 -9.20
C PRO A 12 11.66 -2.77 -9.61
N ILE A 13 11.61 -1.87 -8.62
CA ILE A 13 11.61 -0.43 -8.88
C ILE A 13 13.04 0.08 -8.83
N ARG A 14 13.60 0.46 -9.98
CA ARG A 14 14.84 1.23 -10.06
C ARG A 14 14.50 2.72 -9.98
N PHE A 15 14.70 3.33 -8.82
CA PHE A 15 14.57 4.77 -8.67
C PHE A 15 15.89 5.44 -9.06
N ILE A 16 15.92 6.14 -10.19
CA ILE A 16 17.05 7.00 -10.57
C ILE A 16 17.13 8.20 -9.60
N LYS A 17 16.01 8.59 -8.96
CA LYS A 17 15.95 9.65 -7.96
C LYS A 17 14.82 9.41 -6.95
N ALA A 18 15.14 8.85 -5.79
CA ALA A 18 14.17 8.50 -4.74
C ALA A 18 13.37 9.72 -4.20
N HIS A 19 13.98 10.91 -4.19
CA HIS A 19 13.36 12.15 -3.69
C HIS A 19 12.15 12.65 -4.51
N LEU A 20 11.91 12.08 -5.70
CA LEU A 20 10.76 12.41 -6.54
C LEU A 20 9.76 11.25 -6.67
N ALA A 21 9.94 10.19 -5.90
CA ALA A 21 9.12 8.99 -5.99
C ALA A 21 8.12 8.87 -4.84
N LEU A 22 6.90 8.44 -5.17
CA LEU A 22 5.84 8.11 -4.22
C LEU A 22 5.47 6.63 -4.39
N LEU A 23 5.25 5.94 -3.27
CA LEU A 23 4.62 4.64 -3.21
C LEU A 23 3.13 4.84 -2.93
N ARG A 24 2.30 4.56 -3.93
CA ARG A 24 0.84 4.49 -3.78
C ARG A 24 0.39 3.04 -3.72
N ILE A 25 -0.50 2.75 -2.80
CA ILE A 25 -1.15 1.45 -2.67
C ILE A 25 -2.65 1.70 -2.66
N ASP A 26 -3.35 1.13 -3.63
CA ASP A 26 -4.80 1.11 -3.66
C ASP A 26 -5.27 -0.29 -3.25
N VAL A 27 -6.15 -0.33 -2.25
CA VAL A 27 -6.81 -1.54 -1.79
C VAL A 27 -8.19 -1.56 -2.42
N LYS A 28 -8.51 -2.69 -3.04
CA LYS A 28 -9.84 -2.94 -3.59
C LYS A 28 -10.45 -4.16 -2.94
N ASP A 29 -11.77 -4.12 -2.78
CA ASP A 29 -12.55 -5.28 -2.41
C ASP A 29 -12.89 -6.07 -3.69
N TYR A 30 -12.66 -7.37 -3.64
CA TYR A 30 -12.79 -8.24 -4.81
C TYR A 30 -14.23 -8.72 -4.93
N ASP A 31 -14.88 -8.38 -6.05
CA ASP A 31 -16.24 -8.85 -6.36
C ASP A 31 -16.19 -9.85 -7.54
N PRO A 32 -16.52 -11.14 -7.33
CA PRO A 32 -16.57 -12.13 -8.41
C PRO A 32 -17.63 -11.84 -9.49
N SER A 33 -18.64 -11.04 -9.18
CA SER A 33 -19.81 -10.81 -10.03
C SER A 33 -19.84 -9.41 -10.65
N GLY A 34 -18.83 -8.59 -10.36
CA GLY A 34 -18.81 -7.16 -10.69
C GLY A 34 -17.40 -6.61 -10.82
N GLU A 35 -17.29 -5.29 -10.71
CA GLU A 35 -16.01 -4.59 -10.71
C GLU A 35 -15.48 -4.43 -9.28
N ASP A 36 -14.18 -4.63 -9.09
CA ASP A 36 -13.51 -4.43 -7.81
C ASP A 36 -13.76 -3.01 -7.24
N GLU A 37 -14.39 -2.92 -6.08
CA GLU A 37 -14.70 -1.63 -5.45
C GLU A 37 -13.49 -1.09 -4.67
N PHE A 38 -13.33 0.24 -4.65
CA PHE A 38 -12.31 0.89 -3.83
C PHE A 38 -12.59 0.69 -2.33
N ALA A 39 -11.63 0.09 -1.63
CA ALA A 39 -11.68 -0.11 -0.19
C ALA A 39 -10.79 0.88 0.59
N GLY A 40 -9.77 1.45 -0.06
CA GLY A 40 -8.90 2.45 0.57
C GLY A 40 -7.62 2.69 -0.21
N GLN A 41 -6.87 3.70 0.19
CA GLN A 41 -5.56 4.00 -0.39
C GLN A 41 -4.56 4.51 0.64
N THR A 42 -3.29 4.47 0.30
CA THR A 42 -2.24 5.20 1.01
C THR A 42 -1.17 5.64 0.03
N CYS A 43 -0.57 6.80 0.27
CA CYS A 43 0.46 7.37 -0.59
C CYS A 43 1.60 7.90 0.28
N LEU A 44 2.78 7.32 0.14
CA LEU A 44 3.94 7.60 0.98
C LEU A 44 5.14 8.00 0.11
N PRO A 45 5.85 9.09 0.42
CA PRO A 45 7.13 9.39 -0.20
C PRO A 45 8.12 8.26 0.05
N VAL A 46 8.82 7.80 -1.00
CA VAL A 46 9.76 6.68 -0.90
C VAL A 46 10.89 6.99 0.10
N THR A 47 11.28 8.27 0.20
CA THR A 47 12.27 8.76 1.17
C THR A 47 11.84 8.67 2.62
N GLU A 48 10.53 8.59 2.91
CA GLU A 48 10.00 8.49 4.27
C GLU A 48 9.81 7.03 4.71
N LEU A 49 9.88 6.08 3.78
CA LEU A 49 9.73 4.67 4.08
C LEU A 49 10.91 4.17 4.94
N ARG A 50 10.57 3.55 6.07
CA ARG A 50 11.53 2.95 6.99
C ARG A 50 11.49 1.43 6.87
N THR A 51 12.66 0.79 6.85
CA THR A 51 12.79 -0.67 6.78
C THR A 51 12.10 -1.38 7.94
N GLY A 52 11.77 -2.66 7.76
CA GLY A 52 11.10 -3.50 8.75
C GLY A 52 9.58 -3.44 8.66
N ILE A 53 8.90 -3.91 9.72
CA ILE A 53 7.44 -4.00 9.78
C ILE A 53 6.85 -2.66 10.23
N ARG A 54 5.85 -2.16 9.52
CA ARG A 54 5.18 -0.88 9.73
C ARG A 54 3.67 -1.04 9.58
N CYS A 55 2.90 -0.39 10.45
CA CYS A 55 1.48 -0.18 10.25
C CYS A 55 1.28 1.09 9.44
N VAL A 56 0.62 0.98 8.29
CA VAL A 56 0.35 2.10 7.39
C VAL A 56 -1.15 2.36 7.36
N PRO A 57 -1.62 3.57 7.70
CA PRO A 57 -3.05 3.87 7.68
C PRO A 57 -3.58 3.91 6.25
N LEU A 58 -4.85 3.51 6.10
CA LEU A 58 -5.62 3.69 4.87
C LEU A 58 -6.49 4.93 4.95
N TYR A 59 -6.70 5.52 3.78
CA TYR A 59 -7.49 6.72 3.57
C TYR A 59 -8.62 6.43 2.59
N ASN A 60 -9.74 7.14 2.74
CA ASN A 60 -10.84 7.09 1.80
C ASN A 60 -10.52 7.88 0.51
N ARG A 61 -11.47 7.94 -0.43
CA ARG A 61 -11.31 8.69 -1.69
C ARG A 61 -11.10 10.21 -1.50
N ARG A 62 -11.57 10.77 -0.38
CA ARG A 62 -11.41 12.19 -0.03
C ARG A 62 -10.08 12.48 0.69
N GLY A 63 -9.35 11.43 1.09
CA GLY A 63 -8.12 11.57 1.88
C GLY A 63 -8.35 11.58 3.38
N ASP A 64 -9.57 11.27 3.87
CA ASP A 64 -9.81 11.13 5.31
C ASP A 64 -9.31 9.77 5.80
N VAL A 65 -8.69 9.75 6.98
CA VAL A 65 -8.13 8.54 7.57
C VAL A 65 -9.23 7.60 8.07
N TYR A 66 -9.10 6.30 7.75
CA TYR A 66 -9.89 5.26 8.41
C TYR A 66 -9.30 4.95 9.78
N ARG A 67 -9.99 5.33 10.84
CA ARG A 67 -9.48 5.28 12.23
C ARG A 67 -8.96 3.92 12.69
N SER A 68 -9.50 2.84 12.16
CA SER A 68 -9.19 1.47 12.60
C SER A 68 -8.69 0.57 11.48
N VAL A 69 -8.39 1.12 10.30
CA VAL A 69 -7.98 0.32 9.14
C VAL A 69 -6.54 0.66 8.78
N ASN A 70 -5.65 -0.31 9.01
CA ASN A 70 -4.22 -0.20 8.73
C ASN A 70 -3.75 -1.41 7.91
N LEU A 71 -2.80 -1.18 7.01
CA LEU A 71 -2.02 -2.23 6.35
C LEU A 71 -0.77 -2.54 7.17
N LEU A 72 -0.59 -3.81 7.53
CA LEU A 72 0.67 -4.28 8.09
C LEU A 72 1.62 -4.63 6.94
N MET A 73 2.67 -3.84 6.78
CA MET A 73 3.60 -3.94 5.66
C MET A 73 5.02 -4.16 6.17
N ARG A 74 5.83 -4.87 5.39
CA ARG A 74 7.28 -4.94 5.59
C ARG A 74 8.00 -4.29 4.42
N PHE A 75 8.87 -3.34 4.72
CA PHE A 75 9.74 -2.70 3.74
C PHE A 75 11.16 -3.23 3.89
N ASP A 76 11.72 -3.78 2.83
CA ASP A 76 13.13 -4.17 2.75
C ASP A 76 13.73 -3.46 1.53
N PHE A 77 14.85 -2.74 1.72
CA PHE A 77 15.58 -2.08 0.63
C PHE A 77 16.85 -2.87 0.35
N THR A 78 17.05 -3.23 -0.91
CA THR A 78 18.32 -3.78 -1.39
C THR A 78 19.15 -2.65 -2.00
N PRO A 79 20.46 -2.56 -1.69
CA PRO A 79 21.39 -1.68 -2.40
C PRO A 79 21.40 -1.91 -3.92
#